data_AF-A0A935IKW5-F1
#
_entry.id   AF-A0A935IKW5-F1
#
_cell.length_a   1.000
_cell.length_b   1.000
_cell.length_c   1.000
_cell.angle_alpha   90.00
_cell.angle_beta   90.00
_cell.angle_gamma   90.00
#
_symmetry.space_group_name_H-M   'P 1'
#
loop_
_entity.id
_entity.type
_entity.pdbx_description
1 polymer ?
#
loop_
_entity_poly.entity_id
_entity_poly.type
_entity_poly.pdbx_seq_one_letter_code
_entity_poly.pdbx_strand_id
1 'polypeptide(L)'
;MLALIHVAARAAVHATRAVGAVVQPRTLQARIAQLSPSDRAVIDKFLARKPVARDVEQEQVLPLGGRVSDRIAEFGGSWAFIGLFGAVLCSWMLYNLEVGKAFDPYPFILLNLVLSCLAAIQAPIILMSQNRAAYKDREHARADYEVNLKAELEILALHEKLDELRARDLHTLVAQQARLLELLERLDGERARHP
;
A
#
# COMPACT_ATOMS: atom_id res chain seq x y z
N MET A 1 43.32 42.93 22.40
CA MET A 1 42.04 43.20 21.71
C MET A 1 41.95 42.57 20.32
N LEU A 2 42.87 42.85 19.38
CA LEU A 2 42.81 42.33 17.99
C LEU A 2 42.72 40.79 17.84
N ALA A 3 43.37 40.03 18.72
CA ALA A 3 43.33 38.56 18.69
C ALA A 3 41.95 37.99 19.08
N LEU A 4 41.21 38.67 19.96
CA LEU A 4 39.88 38.23 20.39
C LEU A 4 38.84 38.43 19.27
N ILE A 5 38.96 39.55 18.54
CA ILE A 5 38.07 39.89 17.41
C ILE A 5 38.21 38.87 16.27
N HIS A 6 39.45 38.45 15.95
CA HIS A 6 39.71 37.44 14.93
C HIS A 6 39.18 36.05 15.29
N VAL A 7 39.22 35.67 16.56
CA VAL A 7 38.70 34.38 17.04
C VAL A 7 37.18 34.36 17.00
N ALA A 8 36.52 35.44 17.44
CA ALA A 8 35.06 35.56 17.38
C ALA A 8 34.54 35.55 15.93
N ALA A 9 35.21 36.28 15.02
CA ALA A 9 34.84 36.30 13.61
C ALA A 9 34.99 34.92 12.93
N ARG A 10 36.08 34.19 13.23
CA ARG A 10 36.26 32.82 12.73
C ARG A 10 35.23 31.85 13.29
N ALA A 11 34.90 31.95 14.58
CA ALA A 11 33.87 31.11 15.20
C ALA A 11 32.49 31.33 14.57
N ALA A 12 32.12 32.59 14.30
CA ALA A 12 30.88 32.93 13.61
C ALA A 12 30.84 32.33 12.19
N VAL A 13 31.91 32.48 11.40
CA VAL A 13 32.00 31.91 10.04
C VAL A 13 31.93 30.37 10.04
N HIS A 14 32.54 29.72 11.03
CA HIS A 14 32.46 28.27 11.19
C HIS A 14 31.07 27.79 11.60
N ALA A 15 30.36 28.54 12.44
CA ALA A 15 28.97 28.24 12.81
C ALA A 15 28.03 28.35 11.59
N THR A 16 28.21 29.38 10.74
CA THR A 16 27.42 29.54 9.50
C THR A 16 27.68 28.39 8.50
N ARG A 17 28.93 27.92 8.39
CA ARG A 17 29.28 26.77 7.56
C ARG A 17 28.74 25.45 8.09
N ALA A 18 28.73 25.25 9.40
CA ALA A 18 28.21 24.04 10.04
C ALA A 18 26.68 23.92 9.87
N VAL A 19 25.95 25.04 9.95
CA VAL A 19 24.50 25.08 9.70
C VAL A 19 24.16 24.70 8.25
N GLY A 20 24.96 25.13 7.27
CA GLY A 20 24.79 24.76 5.86
C GLY A 20 25.01 23.27 5.55
N ALA A 21 25.76 22.55 6.39
CA ALA A 21 26.02 21.12 6.19
C ALA A 21 24.92 20.20 6.74
N VAL A 22 24.12 20.68 7.71
CA VAL A 22 23.00 19.94 8.32
C VAL A 22 21.75 19.96 7.43
N VAL A 23 21.65 20.92 6.51
CA VAL A 23 20.56 21.05 5.53
C VAL A 23 21.04 20.54 4.17
N GLN A 24 21.31 19.23 4.05
CA GLN A 24 21.40 18.61 2.73
C GLN A 24 19.99 18.16 2.30
N PRO A 25 19.33 18.83 1.34
CA PRO A 25 18.07 18.35 0.82
C PRO A 25 18.36 17.08 0.00
N ARG A 26 17.97 15.92 0.52
CA ARG A 26 17.79 14.74 -0.33
C ARG A 26 16.59 15.04 -1.23
N THR A 27 16.87 15.57 -2.42
CA THR A 27 15.84 16.12 -3.30
C THR A 27 14.83 15.04 -3.69
N LEU A 28 13.55 15.35 -3.50
CA LEU A 28 12.41 14.53 -3.96
C LEU A 28 12.58 14.07 -5.40
N GLN A 29 13.11 14.97 -6.24
CA GLN A 29 13.40 14.73 -7.65
C GLN A 29 14.31 13.53 -7.87
N ALA A 30 15.29 13.27 -6.99
CA ALA A 30 16.20 12.15 -7.12
C ALA A 30 15.55 10.80 -6.79
N ARG A 31 14.62 10.74 -5.83
CA ARG A 31 13.84 9.51 -5.55
C ARG A 31 12.70 9.31 -6.56
N ILE A 32 12.04 10.38 -7.00
CA ILE A 32 11.03 10.31 -8.07
C ILE A 32 11.65 9.83 -9.39
N ALA A 33 12.88 10.24 -9.70
CA ALA A 33 13.60 9.77 -10.88
C ALA A 33 13.99 8.29 -10.83
N GLN A 34 13.95 7.65 -9.66
CA GLN A 34 14.22 6.22 -9.49
C GLN A 34 12.96 5.35 -9.58
N LEU A 35 11.77 5.95 -9.67
CA LEU A 35 10.49 5.24 -9.78
C LEU A 35 10.24 4.77 -11.22
N SER A 36 9.59 3.61 -11.35
CA SER A 36 9.39 2.87 -12.61
C SER A 36 8.43 3.60 -13.55
N PRO A 37 8.48 3.40 -14.90
CA PRO A 37 7.49 3.97 -15.83
C PRO A 37 6.03 3.62 -15.51
N SER A 38 5.74 2.53 -14.80
CA SER A 38 4.39 2.17 -14.32
C SER A 38 3.85 3.13 -13.25
N ASP A 39 4.73 3.85 -12.55
CA ASP A 39 4.40 4.75 -11.45
C ASP A 39 3.91 6.11 -11.96
N ARG A 40 4.12 6.39 -13.26
CA ARG A 40 3.76 7.65 -13.92
C ARG A 40 2.27 7.98 -13.82
N ALA A 41 1.40 6.97 -13.87
CA ALA A 41 -0.04 7.18 -13.74
C ALA A 41 -0.45 7.64 -12.34
N VAL A 42 0.20 7.10 -11.30
CA VAL A 42 -0.03 7.51 -9.90
C VAL A 42 0.53 8.91 -9.66
N ILE A 43 1.71 9.21 -10.23
CA ILE A 43 2.32 10.54 -10.19
C ILE A 43 1.41 11.59 -10.85
N ASP A 44 0.85 11.30 -12.03
CA ASP A 44 -0.06 12.23 -12.72
C ASP A 44 -1.33 12.49 -11.88
N LYS A 45 -1.92 11.45 -11.30
CA LYS A 45 -3.06 11.58 -10.37
C LYS A 45 -2.69 12.36 -9.09
N PHE A 46 -1.48 12.17 -8.56
CA PHE A 46 -0.97 12.90 -7.40
C PHE A 46 -0.80 14.39 -7.72
N LEU A 47 -0.16 14.73 -8.84
CA LEU A 47 -0.02 16.12 -9.32
C LEU A 47 -1.38 16.77 -9.55
N ALA A 48 -2.35 16.02 -10.08
CA ALA A 48 -3.73 16.47 -10.31
C ALA A 48 -4.60 16.53 -9.04
N ARG A 49 -4.08 16.16 -7.86
CA ARG A 49 -4.85 16.03 -6.59
C ARG A 49 -6.12 15.17 -6.70
N LYS A 50 -6.13 14.18 -7.58
CA LYS A 50 -7.28 13.29 -7.74
C LYS A 50 -7.22 12.10 -6.78
N PRO A 51 -8.37 11.53 -6.38
CA PRO A 51 -8.37 10.28 -5.64
C PRO A 51 -7.76 9.17 -6.50
N VAL A 52 -6.83 8.41 -5.91
CA VAL A 52 -6.22 7.20 -6.53
C VAL A 52 -7.00 5.95 -6.14
N ALA A 53 -7.73 6.00 -5.02
CA ALA A 53 -8.60 4.92 -4.57
C ALA A 53 -9.59 4.54 -5.68
N ARG A 54 -9.29 3.43 -6.35
CA ARG A 54 -10.15 2.80 -7.33
C ARG A 54 -10.92 1.73 -6.59
N ASP A 55 -12.25 1.81 -6.63
CA ASP A 55 -13.08 0.76 -6.07
C ASP A 55 -13.05 -0.43 -7.04
N VAL A 56 -12.14 -1.38 -6.78
CA VAL A 56 -11.88 -2.56 -7.62
C VAL A 56 -13.14 -3.41 -7.80
N GLU A 57 -14.10 -3.27 -6.89
CA GLU A 57 -15.33 -4.07 -6.84
C GLU A 57 -16.42 -3.53 -7.79
N GLN A 58 -16.45 -2.23 -8.08
CA GLN A 58 -17.52 -1.60 -8.86
C GLN A 58 -17.37 -1.72 -10.38
N GLU A 59 -16.16 -1.99 -10.89
CA GLU A 59 -15.88 -1.92 -12.33
C GLU A 59 -16.05 -3.27 -13.06
N GLN A 60 -16.22 -4.37 -12.31
CA GLN A 60 -16.54 -5.66 -12.90
C GLN A 60 -18.04 -5.74 -13.20
N VAL A 61 -18.44 -5.26 -14.38
CA VAL A 61 -19.74 -5.62 -14.96
C VAL A 61 -19.71 -7.13 -15.20
N LEU A 62 -20.20 -7.91 -14.22
CA LEU A 62 -20.22 -9.37 -14.33
C LEU A 62 -21.12 -9.76 -15.50
N PRO A 63 -20.61 -10.46 -16.54
CA PRO A 63 -21.49 -11.16 -17.47
C PRO A 63 -22.33 -12.16 -16.66
N LEU A 64 -23.58 -12.36 -17.06
CA LEU A 64 -24.62 -13.09 -16.31
C LEU A 64 -24.17 -14.45 -15.72
N GLY A 65 -23.16 -15.10 -16.29
CA GLY A 65 -22.55 -16.34 -15.77
C GLY A 65 -21.70 -16.21 -14.50
N GLY A 66 -21.12 -15.04 -14.22
CA GLY A 66 -20.27 -14.83 -13.03
C GLY A 66 -21.06 -14.94 -11.71
N ARG A 67 -22.32 -14.46 -11.71
CA ARG A 67 -23.20 -14.49 -10.53
C ARG A 67 -23.67 -15.91 -10.19
N VAL A 68 -23.81 -16.77 -11.19
CA VAL A 68 -24.20 -18.17 -11.01
C VAL A 68 -23.00 -18.98 -10.49
N SER A 69 -21.80 -18.74 -11.03
CA SER A 69 -20.57 -19.37 -10.56
C SER A 69 -20.24 -19.02 -9.10
N ASP A 70 -20.40 -17.75 -8.70
CA ASP A 70 -20.12 -17.33 -7.32
C ASP A 70 -21.08 -18.00 -6.33
N ARG A 71 -22.37 -18.12 -6.66
CA ARG A 71 -23.35 -18.86 -5.82
C ARG A 71 -23.08 -20.36 -5.76
N ILE A 72 -22.67 -20.99 -6.86
CA ILE A 72 -22.35 -22.43 -6.89
C ILE A 72 -21.10 -22.70 -6.06
N ALA A 73 -20.10 -21.80 -6.09
CA ALA A 73 -18.89 -21.92 -5.27
C ALA A 73 -19.19 -21.77 -3.77
N GLU A 74 -20.02 -20.79 -3.39
CA GLU A 74 -20.46 -20.60 -2.00
C GLU A 74 -21.30 -21.78 -1.49
N PHE A 75 -22.20 -22.32 -2.33
CA PHE A 75 -23.05 -23.44 -1.94
C PHE A 75 -22.28 -24.78 -1.87
N GLY A 76 -21.41 -25.05 -2.85
CA GLY A 76 -20.61 -26.27 -2.90
C GLY A 76 -19.52 -26.35 -1.82
N GLY A 77 -19.11 -25.23 -1.23
CA GLY A 77 -18.12 -25.17 -0.16
C GLY A 77 -18.69 -25.26 1.27
N SER A 78 -20.02 -25.33 1.42
CA SER A 78 -20.66 -25.33 2.74
C SER A 78 -20.61 -26.71 3.41
N TRP A 79 -20.29 -26.74 4.70
CA TRP A 79 -20.34 -27.96 5.53
C TRP A 79 -21.73 -28.62 5.54
N ALA A 80 -22.80 -27.83 5.41
CA ALA A 80 -24.17 -28.33 5.33
C ALA A 80 -24.45 -29.08 4.01
N PHE A 81 -23.84 -28.63 2.90
CA PHE A 81 -23.97 -29.30 1.60
C PHE A 81 -23.28 -30.68 1.62
N ILE A 82 -22.09 -30.76 2.20
CA ILE A 82 -21.35 -32.03 2.36
C ILE A 82 -22.18 -33.02 3.18
N GLY A 83 -22.79 -32.56 4.29
CA GLY A 83 -23.66 -33.39 5.13
C GLY A 83 -24.91 -33.89 4.40
N LEU A 84 -25.61 -33.02 3.68
CA LEU A 84 -26.79 -33.38 2.89
C LEU A 84 -26.44 -34.37 1.76
N PHE A 85 -25.35 -34.11 1.04
CA PHE A 85 -24.87 -34.97 -0.05
C PHE A 85 -24.56 -36.38 0.46
N GLY A 86 -23.85 -36.50 1.59
CA GLY A 86 -23.58 -37.78 2.24
C GLY A 86 -24.87 -38.50 2.67
N ALA A 87 -25.84 -37.77 3.24
CA ALA A 87 -27.12 -38.35 3.64
C ALA A 87 -27.92 -38.92 2.46
N VAL A 88 -27.92 -38.23 1.31
CA VAL A 88 -28.56 -38.72 0.08
C VAL A 88 -27.88 -39.98 -0.43
N LEU A 89 -26.54 -40.05 -0.42
CA LEU A 89 -25.81 -41.27 -0.80
C LEU A 89 -26.12 -42.44 0.14
N CYS A 90 -26.10 -42.23 1.46
CA CYS A 90 -26.47 -43.26 2.43
C CYS A 90 -27.91 -43.74 2.25
N SER A 91 -28.85 -42.82 1.99
CA SER A 91 -30.25 -43.14 1.72
C SER A 91 -30.41 -43.95 0.43
N TRP A 92 -29.68 -43.61 -0.63
CA TRP A 92 -29.66 -44.36 -1.89
C TRP A 92 -29.14 -45.78 -1.73
N MET A 93 -28.06 -45.94 -0.96
CA MET A 93 -27.51 -47.25 -0.62
C MET A 93 -28.55 -48.08 0.14
N LEU A 94 -29.09 -47.57 1.26
CA LEU A 94 -30.10 -48.28 2.06
C LEU A 94 -31.31 -48.70 1.22
N TYR A 95 -31.82 -47.80 0.36
CA TYR A 95 -32.94 -48.10 -0.54
C TYR A 95 -32.62 -49.26 -1.50
N ASN A 96 -31.42 -49.31 -2.07
CA ASN A 96 -31.03 -50.37 -3.01
C ASN A 96 -30.67 -51.70 -2.33
N LEU A 97 -30.34 -51.72 -1.03
CA LEU A 97 -30.14 -52.97 -0.27
C LEU A 97 -31.47 -53.66 0.08
N GLU A 98 -32.51 -52.89 0.43
CA GLU A 98 -33.77 -53.42 0.96
C GLU A 98 -34.77 -53.84 -0.14
N VAL A 99 -34.62 -53.32 -1.36
CA VAL A 99 -35.54 -53.61 -2.47
C VAL A 99 -35.08 -54.86 -3.22
N GLY A 100 -35.86 -55.95 -3.14
CA GLY A 100 -35.55 -57.26 -3.74
C GLY A 100 -35.35 -57.28 -5.26
N LYS A 101 -35.66 -56.18 -5.97
CA LYS A 101 -35.18 -55.87 -7.33
C LYS A 101 -34.32 -54.61 -7.26
N ALA A 102 -33.08 -54.75 -6.78
CA ALA A 102 -32.15 -53.65 -6.66
C ALA A 102 -31.85 -53.05 -8.05
N PHE A 103 -32.06 -51.75 -8.19
CA PHE A 103 -31.75 -51.00 -9.42
C PHE A 103 -30.24 -50.84 -9.61
N ASP A 104 -29.50 -50.70 -8.51
CA ASP A 104 -28.03 -50.69 -8.45
C ASP A 104 -27.55 -51.68 -7.36
N PRO A 105 -27.43 -53.00 -7.68
CA PRO A 105 -26.95 -54.00 -6.73
C PRO A 105 -25.52 -53.73 -6.27
N TYR A 106 -25.18 -54.17 -5.06
CA TYR A 106 -23.80 -54.14 -4.57
C TYR A 106 -22.87 -54.81 -5.61
N PRO A 107 -21.81 -54.15 -6.12
CA PRO A 107 -21.02 -53.05 -5.52
C PRO A 107 -21.34 -51.60 -6.01
N PHE A 108 -22.59 -51.30 -6.42
CA PHE A 108 -23.07 -49.96 -6.83
C PHE A 108 -22.32 -49.34 -8.03
N ILE A 109 -22.41 -49.99 -9.20
CA ILE A 109 -21.72 -49.52 -10.42
C ILE A 109 -22.20 -48.14 -10.86
N LEU A 110 -23.52 -47.88 -10.78
CA LEU A 110 -24.10 -46.63 -11.28
C LEU A 110 -23.74 -45.46 -10.37
N LEU A 111 -23.82 -45.65 -9.06
CA LEU A 111 -23.40 -44.64 -8.08
C LEU A 111 -21.91 -44.30 -8.24
N ASN A 112 -21.06 -45.31 -8.43
CA ASN A 112 -19.63 -45.10 -8.64
C ASN A 112 -19.34 -44.34 -9.96
N LEU A 113 -20.04 -44.65 -11.03
CA LEU A 113 -19.94 -43.93 -12.30
C LEU A 113 -20.31 -42.45 -12.15
N VAL A 114 -21.43 -42.17 -11.46
CA VAL A 114 -21.90 -40.79 -11.23
C VAL A 114 -20.91 -40.01 -10.36
N LEU A 115 -20.41 -40.60 -9.28
CA LEU A 115 -19.41 -39.96 -8.41
C LEU A 115 -18.10 -39.67 -9.15
N SER A 116 -17.66 -40.60 -10.00
CA SER A 116 -16.45 -40.41 -10.82
C SER A 116 -16.61 -39.26 -11.81
N CYS A 117 -17.78 -39.16 -12.46
CA CYS A 117 -18.10 -38.05 -13.37
C CYS A 117 -18.19 -36.71 -12.62
N LEU A 118 -18.81 -36.70 -11.44
CA LEU A 118 -18.92 -35.52 -10.58
C LEU A 118 -17.53 -35.01 -10.16
N ALA A 119 -16.65 -35.92 -9.72
CA ALA A 119 -15.27 -35.60 -9.33
C ALA A 119 -14.45 -35.06 -10.52
N ALA A 120 -14.62 -35.62 -11.72
CA ALA A 120 -13.93 -35.17 -12.92
C ALA A 120 -14.28 -33.72 -13.31
N ILE A 121 -15.55 -33.34 -13.15
CA ILE A 121 -16.03 -31.97 -13.40
C ILE A 121 -15.64 -31.02 -12.26
N GLN A 122 -15.42 -31.53 -11.06
CA GLN A 122 -15.07 -30.72 -9.89
C GLN A 122 -13.71 -30.03 -10.03
N ALA A 123 -12.70 -30.72 -10.55
CA ALA A 123 -11.34 -30.18 -10.71
C ALA A 123 -11.27 -28.88 -11.55
N PRO A 124 -11.85 -28.80 -12.77
CA PRO A 124 -11.84 -27.57 -13.56
C PRO A 124 -12.71 -26.47 -12.96
N ILE A 125 -13.83 -26.79 -12.29
CA ILE A 125 -14.64 -25.79 -11.59
C ILE A 125 -13.86 -25.15 -10.44
N ILE A 126 -13.17 -25.96 -9.64
CA ILE A 126 -12.29 -25.48 -8.58
C ILE A 126 -11.16 -24.65 -9.19
N LEU A 127 -10.55 -25.10 -10.29
CA LEU A 127 -9.48 -24.35 -10.95
C LEU A 127 -9.98 -22.99 -11.49
N MET A 128 -11.19 -22.95 -12.06
CA MET A 128 -11.81 -21.71 -12.54
C MET A 128 -12.13 -20.76 -11.39
N SER A 129 -12.66 -21.25 -10.27
CA SER A 129 -12.94 -20.40 -9.10
C SER A 129 -11.65 -19.89 -8.46
N GLN A 130 -10.61 -20.72 -8.38
CA GLN A 130 -9.28 -20.33 -7.92
C GLN A 130 -8.64 -19.29 -8.85
N ASN A 131 -8.70 -19.48 -10.17
CA ASN A 131 -8.16 -18.52 -11.13
C ASN A 131 -8.89 -17.16 -11.03
N ARG A 132 -10.21 -17.19 -10.80
CA ARG A 132 -11.00 -15.98 -10.55
C ARG A 132 -10.61 -15.28 -9.25
N ALA A 133 -10.44 -16.03 -8.16
CA ALA A 133 -9.99 -15.48 -6.88
C ALA A 133 -8.59 -14.87 -6.99
N ALA A 134 -7.65 -15.55 -7.65
CA ALA A 134 -6.30 -15.05 -7.87
C ALA A 134 -6.26 -13.79 -8.76
N TYR A 135 -7.17 -13.68 -9.74
CA TYR A 135 -7.29 -12.47 -10.53
C TYR A 135 -7.77 -11.28 -9.68
N LYS A 136 -8.81 -11.47 -8.86
CA LYS A 136 -9.28 -10.42 -7.93
C LYS A 136 -8.18 -10.01 -6.95
N ASP A 137 -7.49 -10.98 -6.35
CA ASP A 137 -6.39 -10.75 -5.42
C ASP A 137 -5.27 -9.91 -6.05
N ARG A 138 -4.88 -10.21 -7.30
CA ARG A 138 -3.90 -9.40 -8.05
C ARG A 138 -4.35 -7.97 -8.29
N GLU A 139 -5.61 -7.74 -8.61
CA GLU A 139 -6.15 -6.39 -8.83
C GLU A 139 -6.23 -5.60 -7.53
N HIS A 140 -6.62 -6.23 -6.41
CA HIS A 140 -6.57 -5.62 -5.09
C HIS A 140 -5.12 -5.26 -4.70
N ALA A 141 -4.17 -6.17 -4.87
CA ALA A 141 -2.76 -5.91 -4.59
C ALA A 141 -2.19 -4.75 -5.42
N ARG A 142 -2.63 -4.60 -6.68
CA ARG A 142 -2.27 -3.45 -7.52
C ARG A 142 -2.85 -2.14 -7.00
N ALA A 143 -4.14 -2.14 -6.63
CA ALA A 143 -4.78 -0.95 -6.07
C ALA A 143 -4.11 -0.52 -4.75
N ASP A 144 -3.81 -1.47 -3.87
CA ASP A 144 -3.10 -1.22 -2.61
C ASP A 144 -1.70 -0.66 -2.85
N TYR A 145 -0.98 -1.19 -3.85
CA TYR A 145 0.31 -0.65 -4.27
C TYR A 145 0.21 0.80 -4.75
N GLU A 146 -0.78 1.13 -5.59
CA GLU A 146 -0.99 2.51 -6.06
C GLU A 146 -1.29 3.48 -4.90
N VAL A 147 -2.10 3.06 -3.93
CA VAL A 147 -2.42 3.86 -2.73
C VAL A 147 -1.17 4.07 -1.87
N ASN A 148 -0.40 3.02 -1.62
CA ASN A 148 0.82 3.10 -0.82
C ASN A 148 1.88 4.00 -1.48
N LEU A 149 2.05 3.88 -2.80
CA LEU A 149 2.95 4.75 -3.55
C LEU A 149 2.53 6.23 -3.46
N LYS A 150 1.24 6.52 -3.57
CA LYS A 150 0.73 7.89 -3.38
C LYS A 150 1.03 8.40 -1.97
N ALA A 151 0.82 7.57 -0.95
CA ALA A 151 1.11 7.95 0.43
C ALA A 151 2.61 8.25 0.65
N GLU A 152 3.51 7.46 0.05
CA GLU A 152 4.95 7.76 0.09
C GLU A 152 5.27 9.12 -0.55
N LEU A 153 4.69 9.42 -1.72
CA LEU A 153 4.86 10.71 -2.39
C LEU A 153 4.34 11.88 -1.56
N GLU A 154 3.18 11.73 -0.90
CA GLU A 154 2.62 12.73 0.02
C GLU A 154 3.54 12.99 1.21
N ILE A 155 4.07 11.94 1.85
CA ILE A 155 5.00 12.04 2.98
C ILE A 155 6.29 12.75 2.57
N LEU A 156 6.82 12.43 1.39
CA LEU A 156 8.01 13.08 0.87
C LEU A 156 7.75 14.57 0.62
N ALA A 157 6.63 14.92 -0.04
CA ALA A 157 6.26 16.31 -0.30
C ALA A 157 6.07 17.12 1.00
N LEU A 158 5.57 16.48 2.06
CA LEU A 158 5.49 17.08 3.40
C LEU A 158 6.88 17.31 4.01
N HIS A 159 7.80 16.34 3.87
CA HIS A 159 9.18 16.50 4.35
C HIS A 159 9.90 17.67 3.69
N GLU A 160 9.77 17.84 2.37
CA GLU A 160 10.42 18.96 1.66
C GLU A 160 9.89 20.32 2.13
N LYS A 161 8.56 20.44 2.32
CA LYS A 161 7.99 21.66 2.92
C LYS A 161 8.49 21.91 4.34
N LEU A 162 8.62 20.85 5.14
CA LEU A 162 9.12 20.97 6.51
C LEU A 162 10.59 21.42 6.52
N ASP A 163 11.42 20.87 5.64
CA ASP A 163 12.82 21.26 5.52
C ASP A 163 12.97 22.69 5.01
N GLU A 164 12.12 23.13 4.08
CA GLU A 164 12.07 24.52 3.62
C GLU A 164 11.71 25.49 4.76
N LEU A 165 10.69 25.15 5.56
CA LEU A 165 10.34 25.91 6.76
C LEU A 165 11.49 25.94 7.77
N ARG A 166 12.11 24.79 8.05
CA ARG A 166 13.24 24.70 8.98
C ARG A 166 14.41 25.57 8.51
N ALA A 167 14.71 25.58 7.22
CA ALA A 167 15.76 26.42 6.65
C ALA A 167 15.46 27.93 6.82
N ARG A 168 14.21 28.35 6.60
CA ARG A 168 13.79 29.75 6.82
C ARG A 168 13.89 30.16 8.29
N ASP A 169 13.48 29.29 9.21
CA ASP A 169 13.56 29.54 10.65
C ASP A 169 15.02 29.66 11.10
N LEU A 170 15.89 28.75 10.65
CA LEU A 170 17.33 28.82 10.92
C LEU A 170 17.96 30.11 10.38
N HIS A 171 17.63 30.50 9.15
CA HIS A 171 18.10 31.78 8.59
C HIS A 171 17.65 32.98 9.44
N THR A 172 16.42 32.96 9.94
CA THR A 172 15.87 34.02 10.79
C THR A 172 16.61 34.09 12.13
N LEU A 173 16.87 32.94 12.77
CA LEU A 173 17.61 32.85 14.03
C LEU A 173 19.06 33.34 13.87
N VAL A 174 19.74 32.97 12.79
CA VAL A 174 21.10 33.46 12.50
C VAL A 174 21.11 34.98 12.29
N ALA A 175 20.12 35.52 11.56
CA ALA A 175 19.99 36.96 11.35
C ALA A 175 19.67 37.73 12.65
N GLN A 176 18.95 37.11 13.59
CA GLN A 176 18.74 37.69 14.93
C GLN A 176 20.03 37.71 15.74
N GLN A 177 20.82 36.62 15.74
CA GLN A 177 22.10 36.57 16.44
C GLN A 177 23.11 37.60 15.89
N ALA A 178 23.19 37.76 14.57
CA ALA A 178 24.06 38.76 13.95
C ALA A 178 23.74 40.20 14.42
N ARG A 179 22.45 40.53 14.54
CA ARG A 179 22.01 41.83 15.08
C ARG A 179 22.37 42.02 16.55
N LEU A 180 22.26 40.98 17.37
CA LEU A 180 22.67 41.05 18.79
C LEU A 180 24.17 41.29 18.93
N LEU A 181 24.98 40.61 18.14
CA LEU A 181 26.44 40.83 18.10
C LEU A 181 26.79 42.26 17.69
N GLU A 182 26.13 42.79 16.66
CA GLU A 182 26.35 44.18 16.21
C GLU A 182 25.98 45.20 17.30
N LEU A 183 24.89 44.98 18.05
CA LEU A 183 24.51 45.83 19.19
C LEU A 183 25.55 45.78 20.31
N LEU A 184 26.07 44.60 20.64
CA LEU A 184 27.11 44.44 21.65
C LEU A 184 28.41 45.16 21.24
N GLU A 185 28.79 45.07 19.96
CA GLU A 185 29.97 45.75 19.43
C GLU A 185 29.82 47.27 19.46
N ARG A 186 28.64 47.80 19.13
CA ARG A 186 28.33 49.23 19.26
C ARG A 186 28.46 49.70 20.71
N LEU A 187 27.89 48.96 21.67
CA LEU A 187 27.94 49.31 23.09
C LEU A 187 29.36 49.26 23.65
N ASP A 188 30.18 48.28 23.25
CA ASP A 188 31.58 48.20 23.66
C ASP A 188 32.39 49.38 23.11
N GLY A 189 32.14 49.76 21.84
CA GLY A 189 32.75 50.93 21.22
C GLY A 189 32.31 52.29 21.79
N GLU A 190 31.12 52.38 22.38
CA GLU A 190 30.68 53.56 23.15
C GLU A 190 31.32 53.59 24.54
N ARG A 191 31.39 52.45 25.23
CA ARG A 191 32.05 52.33 26.53
C ARG A 191 33.56 52.62 26.48
N ALA A 192 34.23 52.25 25.39
CA ALA A 192 35.63 52.58 25.17
C ALA A 192 35.88 54.08 24.90
N ARG A 193 34.84 54.85 24.55
CA ARG A 193 34.93 56.31 24.28
C ARG A 193 34.64 57.18 25.51
N HIS A 194 34.02 56.63 26.55
CA HIS A 194 33.77 57.29 27.82
C HIS A 194 34.38 56.46 28.97
N PRO A 195 35.65 56.72 29.36
CA PRO A 195 36.24 56.13 30.57
C PRO A 195 35.62 56.68 31.86
#